data_AF-A0A941S1B7-F1
#
_entry.id   AF-A0A941S1B7-F1
#
_cell.length_a   1.000
_cell.length_b   1.000
_cell.length_c   1.000
_cell.angle_alpha   90.00
_cell.angle_beta   90.00
_cell.angle_gamma   90.00
#
_symmetry.space_group_name_H-M   'P 1'
#
loop_
_entity.id
_entity.type
_entity.pdbx_description
1 polymer ?
#
loop_
_entity_poly.entity_id
_entity_poly.type
_entity_poly.pdbx_seq_one_letter_code
_entity_poly.pdbx_strand_id
1 'polypeptide(L)'
;MRWLLDTNAWIQILKRPGGKLEQDVLAHAPSKIVLCSIVKAELWHGANKYASRERRLEALERLFASFVSFPFDDAAARHYADIRHHLEQSGLVIGPNDLKIAAVCRDRGLTLVSSNVSEFRRVPGLLIENWSE
;
A
#
# COMPACT_ATOMS: atom_id res chain seq x y z
N MET A 1 14.03 3.82 -8.27
CA MET A 1 12.70 3.24 -7.99
C MET A 1 12.52 3.03 -6.50
N ARG A 2 11.29 3.19 -6.00
CA ARG A 2 10.84 2.80 -4.66
C ARG A 2 9.47 2.16 -4.80
N TRP A 3 9.17 1.18 -3.95
CA TRP A 3 7.94 0.39 -3.99
C TRP A 3 7.11 0.62 -2.75
N LEU A 4 5.81 0.81 -2.96
CA LEU A 4 4.80 0.81 -1.91
C LEU A 4 3.98 -0.46 -2.06
N LEU A 5 3.98 -1.30 -1.02
CA LEU A 5 3.13 -2.48 -0.98
C LEU A 5 1.75 -2.09 -0.45
N ASP A 6 0.69 -2.55 -1.12
CA ASP A 6 -0.68 -2.35 -0.64
C ASP A 6 -0.93 -3.11 0.69
N THR A 7 -2.07 -2.85 1.31
CA THR A 7 -2.42 -3.46 2.59
C THR A 7 -2.52 -4.99 2.50
N ASN A 8 -3.02 -5.52 1.37
CA ASN A 8 -3.18 -6.95 1.17
C ASN A 8 -1.82 -7.68 1.12
N ALA A 9 -0.83 -7.08 0.48
CA ALA A 9 0.55 -7.57 0.45
C ALA A 9 1.15 -7.66 1.86
N TRP A 10 1.00 -6.63 2.69
CA TRP A 10 1.46 -6.67 4.07
C TRP A 10 0.72 -7.72 4.91
N ILE A 11 -0.60 -7.84 4.73
CA ILE A 11 -1.40 -8.88 5.41
C ILE A 11 -0.90 -10.27 5.02
N GLN A 12 -0.53 -10.49 3.76
CA GLN A 12 0.01 -11.76 3.29
C GLN A 12 1.36 -12.08 3.94
N ILE A 13 2.29 -11.11 4.00
CA ILE A 13 3.58 -11.26 4.71
C ILE A 13 3.34 -11.63 6.17
N LEU A 14 2.47 -10.89 6.87
CA LEU A 14 2.19 -11.12 8.29
C LEU A 14 1.51 -12.47 8.56
N LYS A 15 0.72 -12.99 7.61
CA LYS A 15 0.07 -14.30 7.72
C LYS A 15 0.99 -15.47 7.35
N ARG A 16 1.97 -15.24 6.46
CA ARG A 16 2.90 -16.26 5.99
C ARG A 16 4.35 -15.74 6.04
N PRO A 17 4.95 -15.64 7.24
CA PRO A 17 6.36 -15.31 7.38
C PRO A 17 7.25 -16.31 6.62
N GLY A 18 8.35 -15.82 6.04
CA GLY A 18 9.28 -16.55 5.18
C GLY A 18 8.77 -16.83 3.77
N GLY A 19 7.58 -16.34 3.40
CA GLY A 19 7.01 -16.52 2.07
C GLY A 19 7.71 -15.69 0.99
N LYS A 20 7.43 -16.00 -0.28
CA LYS A 20 8.02 -15.32 -1.45
C LYS A 20 7.94 -13.80 -1.37
N LEU A 21 6.78 -13.25 -1.05
CA LEU A 21 6.58 -11.79 -0.98
C LEU A 21 7.49 -11.12 0.08
N GLU A 22 7.75 -11.79 1.21
CA GLU A 22 8.72 -11.29 2.19
C GLU A 22 10.16 -11.41 1.66
N GLN A 23 10.48 -12.50 0.96
CA GLN A 23 11.79 -12.67 0.32
C GLN A 23 12.04 -11.58 -0.74
N ASP A 24 11.03 -11.22 -1.53
CA ASP A 24 11.13 -10.14 -2.53
C ASP A 24 11.35 -8.77 -1.86
N VAL A 25 10.64 -8.50 -0.76
CA VAL A 25 10.88 -7.29 0.08
C VAL A 25 12.31 -7.27 0.62
N LEU A 26 12.80 -8.40 1.14
CA LEU A 26 14.14 -8.53 1.71
C LEU A 26 15.25 -8.54 0.65
N ALA A 27 14.94 -8.89 -0.60
CA ALA A 27 15.86 -8.83 -1.72
C ALA A 27 16.15 -7.39 -2.16
N HIS A 28 15.46 -6.39 -1.61
CA HIS A 28 15.66 -4.98 -1.88
C HIS A 28 16.21 -4.25 -0.66
N ALA A 29 17.00 -3.21 -0.89
CA ALA A 29 17.48 -2.37 0.20
C ALA A 29 16.27 -1.76 0.96
N PRO A 30 16.27 -1.70 2.30
CA PRO A 30 15.13 -1.19 3.07
C PRO A 30 14.67 0.22 2.65
N SER A 31 15.61 1.07 2.20
CA SER A 31 15.33 2.41 1.66
C SER A 31 14.47 2.43 0.39
N LYS A 32 14.32 1.28 -0.29
CA LYS A 32 13.53 1.11 -1.51
C LYS A 32 12.08 0.73 -1.22
N ILE A 33 11.80 0.18 -0.04
CA ILE A 33 10.46 -0.22 0.37
C ILE A 33 9.88 0.88 1.25
N VAL A 34 8.67 1.31 0.94
CA VAL A 34 8.00 2.40 1.64
C VAL A 34 6.57 2.02 2.01
N LEU A 35 6.05 2.73 3.01
CA LEU A 35 4.67 2.66 3.47
C LEU A 35 3.93 3.95 3.12
N CYS A 36 2.63 3.97 3.33
CA CYS A 36 1.89 5.22 3.48
C CYS A 36 0.95 5.19 4.68
N SER A 37 0.46 6.36 5.07
CA SER A 37 -0.44 6.51 6.21
C SER A 37 -1.72 5.67 6.05
N ILE A 38 -2.20 5.45 4.82
CA ILE A 38 -3.40 4.66 4.54
C ILE A 38 -3.16 3.18 4.84
N VAL A 39 -2.07 2.61 4.34
CA VAL A 39 -1.68 1.22 4.65
C VAL A 39 -1.49 1.03 6.15
N LYS A 40 -0.82 1.97 6.83
CA LYS A 40 -0.66 1.92 8.30
C LYS A 40 -2.01 1.93 9.01
N ALA A 41 -2.94 2.80 8.58
CA ALA A 41 -4.28 2.89 9.15
C ALA A 41 -5.05 1.57 9.02
N GLU A 42 -4.99 0.91 7.86
CA GLU A 42 -5.67 -0.38 7.65
C GLU A 42 -5.05 -1.51 8.48
N LEU A 43 -3.72 -1.54 8.60
CA LEU A 43 -3.02 -2.53 9.42
C LEU A 43 -3.31 -2.34 10.92
N TRP A 44 -3.29 -1.10 11.43
CA TRP A 44 -3.69 -0.79 12.80
C TRP A 44 -5.16 -1.15 13.07
N HIS A 45 -6.06 -0.82 12.15
CA HIS A 45 -7.47 -1.21 12.22
C HIS A 45 -7.63 -2.74 12.29
N GLY A 46 -6.89 -3.46 11.45
CA GLY A 46 -6.83 -4.92 11.48
C GLY A 46 -6.36 -5.46 12.84
N ALA A 47 -5.27 -4.91 13.39
CA ALA A 47 -4.74 -5.32 14.69
C ALA A 47 -5.72 -5.10 15.85
N ASN A 48 -6.49 -4.01 15.83
CA ASN A 48 -7.48 -3.67 16.86
C ASN A 48 -8.66 -4.63 16.95
N LYS A 49 -8.95 -5.40 15.89
CA LYS A 49 -10.08 -6.35 15.85
C LYS A 49 -9.80 -7.67 16.57
N TYR A 50 -8.55 -8.00 16.89
CA TYR A 50 -8.18 -9.31 17.43
C TYR A 50 -7.97 -9.28 18.95
N ALA A 51 -8.25 -10.42 19.62
CA ALA A 51 -8.01 -10.59 21.05
C ALA A 51 -6.53 -10.40 21.46
N SER A 52 -5.59 -10.66 20.54
CA SER A 52 -4.15 -10.45 20.73
C SER A 52 -3.67 -9.04 20.34
N ARG A 53 -4.48 -8.02 20.63
CA ARG A 53 -4.28 -6.62 20.20
C ARG A 53 -2.87 -6.10 20.50
N GLU A 54 -2.44 -6.14 21.75
CA GLU A 54 -1.17 -5.53 22.20
C GLU A 54 0.04 -6.11 21.46
N ARG A 55 0.16 -7.45 21.43
CA ARG A 55 1.22 -8.14 20.69
C ARG A 55 1.24 -7.78 19.20
N ARG A 56 0.07 -7.61 18.59
CA ARG A 56 -0.04 -7.23 17.17
C ARG A 56 0.36 -5.79 16.93
N LEU A 57 -0.04 -4.86 17.80
CA LEU A 57 0.36 -3.46 17.72
C LEU A 57 1.88 -3.32 17.87
N GLU A 58 2.50 -3.99 18.83
CA GLU A 58 3.96 -3.99 18.98
C GLU A 58 4.69 -4.52 17.74
N ALA A 59 4.16 -5.57 17.11
CA ALA A 59 4.73 -6.11 15.88
C ALA A 59 4.61 -5.10 14.72
N LEU A 60 3.48 -4.39 14.62
CA LEU A 60 3.29 -3.34 13.64
C LEU A 60 4.22 -2.15 13.88
N GLU A 61 4.43 -1.72 15.13
CA GLU A 61 5.36 -0.61 15.42
C GLU A 61 6.80 -0.97 15.02
N ARG A 62 7.26 -2.20 15.27
CA ARG A 62 8.56 -2.69 14.81
C ARG A 62 8.67 -2.70 13.28
N LEU A 63 7.60 -3.13 12.60
CA LEU A 63 7.52 -3.11 11.15
C LEU A 63 7.61 -1.68 10.62
N PHE A 64 6.82 -0.76 11.19
CA PHE A 64 6.74 0.62 10.75
C PHE A 64 8.02 1.41 11.00
N ALA A 65 8.77 1.08 12.05
CA ALA A 65 10.08 1.67 12.30
C ALA A 65 11.13 1.30 11.23
N SER A 66 10.89 0.23 10.47
CA SER A 66 11.84 -0.27 9.46
C SER A 66 11.71 0.42 8.09
N PHE A 67 10.64 1.17 7.84
CA PHE A 67 10.34 1.73 6.51
C PHE A 67 9.96 3.20 6.57
N VAL A 68 10.36 3.95 5.54
CA VAL A 68 9.87 5.32 5.34
C VAL A 68 8.39 5.28 5.01
N SER A 69 7.60 6.17 5.62
CA SER A 69 6.16 6.27 5.39
C SER A 69 5.78 7.64 4.84
N PHE A 70 5.02 7.66 3.75
CA PHE A 70 4.48 8.90 3.16
C PHE A 70 3.06 9.20 3.67
N PRO A 71 2.74 10.47 3.99
CA PRO A 71 1.39 10.86 4.34
C PRO A 71 0.50 10.92 3.10
N PHE A 72 -0.80 10.72 3.30
CA PHE A 72 -1.82 11.28 2.41
C PHE A 72 -2.02 12.75 2.78
N ASP A 73 -1.29 13.63 2.10
CA ASP A 73 -1.32 15.09 2.28
C ASP A 73 -2.05 15.79 1.13
N ASP A 74 -1.99 17.13 1.10
CA ASP A 74 -2.67 17.93 0.07
C ASP A 74 -2.17 17.64 -1.36
N ALA A 75 -0.91 17.22 -1.52
CA ALA A 75 -0.36 16.85 -2.82
C ALA A 75 -0.98 15.51 -3.29
N ALA A 76 -1.01 14.51 -2.40
CA ALA A 76 -1.72 13.26 -2.66
C ALA A 76 -3.23 13.50 -2.88
N ALA A 77 -3.86 14.45 -2.18
CA ALA A 77 -5.28 14.77 -2.34
C ALA A 77 -5.62 15.32 -3.74
N ARG A 78 -4.72 16.11 -4.34
CA ARG A 78 -4.88 16.56 -5.74
C ARG A 78 -4.83 15.39 -6.72
N HIS A 79 -3.90 14.46 -6.51
CA HIS A 79 -3.82 13.24 -7.32
C HIS A 79 -5.08 12.38 -7.13
N TYR A 80 -5.58 12.25 -5.90
CA TYR A 80 -6.83 11.56 -5.61
C TYR A 80 -8.00 12.12 -6.40
N ALA A 81 -8.18 13.46 -6.38
CA ALA A 81 -9.31 14.11 -7.06
C ALA A 81 -9.29 13.86 -8.57
N ASP A 82 -8.11 13.97 -9.19
CA ASP A 82 -7.93 13.72 -10.61
C ASP A 82 -8.18 12.25 -10.99
N ILE A 83 -7.63 11.29 -10.22
CA ILE A 83 -7.88 9.86 -10.44
C ILE A 83 -9.38 9.56 -10.27
N ARG A 84 -10.00 10.09 -9.22
CA ARG A 84 -11.42 9.86 -8.93
C ARG A 84 -12.31 10.34 -10.08
N HIS A 85 -12.06 11.56 -10.56
CA HIS A 85 -12.80 12.15 -11.65
C HIS A 85 -12.67 11.30 -12.93
N HIS A 86 -11.46 10.87 -13.27
CA HIS A 86 -11.21 10.02 -14.42
C HIS A 86 -11.96 8.67 -14.34
N LEU A 87 -11.92 8.02 -13.18
CA LEU A 87 -12.61 6.75 -12.96
C LEU A 87 -14.13 6.92 -13.09
N GLU A 88 -14.70 7.97 -12.48
CA GLU A 88 -16.15 8.26 -12.56
C GLU A 88 -16.60 8.54 -13.99
N GLN A 89 -15.84 9.34 -14.75
CA GLN A 89 -16.12 9.59 -16.17
C GLN A 89 -16.09 8.30 -17.01
N SER A 90 -15.30 7.32 -16.61
CA SER A 90 -15.14 6.04 -17.30
C SER A 90 -16.10 4.96 -16.79
N GLY A 91 -16.98 5.26 -15.83
CA GLY A 91 -17.86 4.27 -15.20
C GLY A 91 -17.11 3.21 -14.39
N LEU A 92 -15.88 3.51 -13.97
CA LEU A 92 -15.00 2.62 -13.23
C LEU A 92 -15.01 2.99 -11.74
N VAL A 93 -14.76 1.98 -10.91
CA VAL A 93 -14.60 2.15 -9.46
C VAL A 93 -13.33 1.46 -8.97
N ILE A 94 -12.82 1.95 -7.85
CA ILE A 94 -11.75 1.32 -7.08
C ILE A 94 -12.08 1.54 -5.59
N GLY A 95 -11.60 0.65 -4.72
CA GLY A 95 -11.76 0.80 -3.28
C GLY A 95 -11.36 2.19 -2.78
N PRO A 96 -12.07 2.78 -1.80
CA PRO A 96 -11.81 4.14 -1.36
C PRO A 96 -10.42 4.32 -0.72
N ASN A 97 -9.90 3.30 -0.03
CA ASN A 97 -8.53 3.32 0.51
C ASN A 97 -7.50 3.02 -0.57
N ASP A 98 -7.77 2.07 -1.46
CA ASP A 98 -6.94 1.77 -2.63
C ASP A 98 -6.74 3.00 -3.52
N LEU A 99 -7.79 3.81 -3.70
CA LEU A 99 -7.68 5.09 -4.41
C LEU A 99 -6.70 6.06 -3.73
N LYS A 100 -6.74 6.15 -2.40
CA LYS A 100 -5.80 7.00 -1.64
C LYS A 100 -4.38 6.46 -1.69
N ILE A 101 -4.20 5.14 -1.66
CA ILE A 101 -2.90 4.48 -1.84
C ILE A 101 -2.35 4.80 -3.22
N ALA A 102 -3.15 4.61 -4.28
CA ALA A 102 -2.78 4.93 -5.65
C ALA A 102 -2.42 6.42 -5.82
N ALA A 103 -3.16 7.31 -5.15
CA ALA A 103 -2.87 8.74 -5.17
C ALA A 103 -1.51 9.08 -4.53
N VAL A 104 -1.18 8.47 -3.38
CA VAL A 104 0.16 8.62 -2.76
C VAL A 104 1.25 8.08 -3.69
N CYS A 105 1.03 6.93 -4.32
CA CYS A 105 1.99 6.38 -5.28
C CYS A 105 2.22 7.33 -6.46
N ARG A 106 1.15 7.88 -7.03
CA ARG A 106 1.23 8.77 -8.19
C ARG A 106 1.88 10.12 -7.85
N ASP A 107 1.60 10.68 -6.68
CA ASP A 107 2.24 11.91 -6.17
C ASP A 107 3.75 11.72 -5.99
N ARG A 108 4.16 10.58 -5.42
CA ARG A 108 5.55 10.32 -5.04
C ARG A 108 6.38 9.58 -6.09
N GLY A 109 5.79 9.28 -7.26
CA GLY A 109 6.44 8.49 -8.32
C GLY A 109 6.85 7.09 -7.87
N LEU A 110 6.00 6.43 -7.08
CA LEU A 110 6.25 5.10 -6.52
C LEU A 110 5.60 4.02 -7.40
N THR A 111 6.20 2.84 -7.39
CA THR A 111 5.57 1.63 -7.92
C THR A 111 4.71 0.98 -6.85
N LEU A 112 3.44 0.76 -7.15
CA LEU A 112 2.54 0.00 -6.29
C LEU A 112 2.79 -1.50 -6.49
N VAL A 113 2.95 -2.24 -5.39
CA VAL A 113 2.96 -3.71 -5.41
C VAL A 113 1.62 -4.19 -4.88
N SER A 114 0.86 -4.90 -5.72
CA SER A 114 -0.46 -5.42 -5.37
C SER A 114 -0.83 -6.64 -6.21
N SER A 115 -1.57 -7.58 -5.62
CA SER A 115 -2.22 -8.67 -6.36
C SER A 115 -3.49 -8.21 -7.09
N ASN A 116 -4.06 -7.06 -6.74
CA ASN A 116 -5.29 -6.50 -7.34
C ASN A 116 -4.98 -5.66 -8.58
N VAL A 117 -4.11 -6.17 -9.45
CA VAL A 117 -3.60 -5.44 -10.62
C VAL A 117 -4.71 -4.93 -11.53
N SER A 118 -5.79 -5.69 -11.69
CA SER A 118 -6.93 -5.32 -12.55
C SER A 118 -7.66 -4.06 -12.09
N GLU A 119 -7.72 -3.79 -10.78
CA GLU A 119 -8.33 -2.58 -10.25
C GLU A 119 -7.40 -1.38 -10.41
N PHE A 120 -6.14 -1.54 -10.04
CA PHE A 120 -5.15 -0.46 -10.07
C PHE A 120 -4.72 -0.06 -11.48
N ARG A 121 -4.77 -0.96 -12.46
CA ARG A 121 -4.52 -0.63 -13.89
C ARG A 121 -5.51 0.41 -14.45
N ARG A 122 -6.64 0.64 -13.78
CA ARG A 122 -7.62 1.67 -14.15
C ARG A 122 -7.12 3.08 -13.82
N VAL A 123 -6.09 3.22 -13.00
CA VAL A 123 -5.54 4.51 -12.56
C VAL A 123 -4.50 5.01 -13.57
N PRO A 124 -4.74 6.14 -14.27
CA PRO A 124 -3.77 6.68 -15.21
C PRO A 124 -2.48 7.13 -14.52
N GLY A 125 -1.34 6.76 -15.11
CA GLY A 125 -0.02 7.15 -14.61
C GLY A 125 0.45 6.42 -13.36
N LEU A 126 -0.26 5.39 -12.89
CA LEU A 126 0.17 4.55 -11.79
C LEU A 126 1.09 3.43 -12.30
N LEU A 127 2.30 3.34 -11.71
CA LEU A 127 3.18 2.19 -11.91
C LEU A 127 2.75 1.06 -10.98
N ILE A 128 2.62 -0.16 -11.50
CA ILE A 128 2.18 -1.33 -10.74
C ILE A 128 2.98 -2.59 -11.09
N GLU A 129 3.30 -3.37 -10.06
CA GLU A 129 3.92 -4.69 -10.16
C GLU A 129 3.10 -5.72 -9.35
N ASN A 130 3.15 -6.98 -9.79
CA ASN A 130 2.62 -8.12 -9.05
C ASN A 130 3.79 -9.00 -8.61
N TRP A 131 3.99 -9.15 -7.30
CA TRP A 131 5.02 -10.02 -6.73
C TRP A 131 4.46 -11.34 -6.21
N SER A 132 3.15 -11.55 -6.33
CA SER A 132 2.48 -12.78 -5.87
C SER A 132 2.54 -13.93 -6.89
N GLU A 133 3.17 -13.73 -8.05
CA GLU A 133 3.45 -14.74 -9.10
C GLU A 133 4.85 -15.30 -8.94
#